data_AF-A0A443RYZ2-F1
#
_entry.id   AF-A0A443RYZ2-F1
#
_cell.length_a   1.000
_cell.length_b   1.000
_cell.length_c   1.000
_cell.angle_alpha   90.00
_cell.angle_beta   90.00
_cell.angle_gamma   90.00
#
_symmetry.space_group_name_H-M   'P 1'
#
loop_
_entity.id
_entity.type
_entity.pdbx_description
1 polymer ?
#
loop_
_entity_poly.entity_id
_entity_poly.type
_entity_poly.pdbx_seq_one_letter_code
_entity_poly.pdbx_strand_id
1 'polypeptide(L)'
;MNAREALKKYLFYYERWENHARSLRLEAQTLEQIKTRIHEKVMSNKGTWIDWQYLLDAASLLAKCRYTLQYTYPYAYYMESSRKQLFEYQQAQLEAEIENLSWKIERAETTDRGELENQMDIAEKRRSTLLKDFLSS
;
A
#
# COMPACT_ATOMS: atom_id res chain seq x y z
N MET A 1 -10.23 20.38 -23.95
CA MET A 1 -9.76 20.57 -22.56
C MET A 1 -9.22 21.99 -22.46
N ASN A 2 -9.82 22.84 -21.64
CA ASN A 2 -9.26 24.18 -21.41
C ASN A 2 -8.05 24.09 -20.44
N ALA A 3 -7.20 25.13 -20.40
CA ALA A 3 -5.99 25.13 -19.57
C ALA A 3 -6.26 24.84 -18.08
N ARG A 4 -7.43 25.27 -17.57
CA ARG A 4 -7.85 25.04 -16.18
C ARG A 4 -8.19 23.57 -15.92
N GLU A 5 -8.87 22.90 -16.84
CA GLU A 5 -9.16 21.47 -16.76
C GLU A 5 -7.87 20.64 -16.83
N ALA A 6 -6.94 21.00 -17.73
CA ALA A 6 -5.65 20.34 -17.86
C ALA A 6 -4.84 20.38 -16.56
N LEU A 7 -4.79 21.55 -15.92
CA LEU A 7 -4.12 21.72 -14.64
C LEU A 7 -4.79 20.93 -13.52
N LYS A 8 -6.13 20.95 -13.42
CA LYS A 8 -6.87 20.16 -12.43
C LYS A 8 -6.60 18.67 -12.55
N LYS A 9 -6.61 18.15 -13.79
CA LYS A 9 -6.26 16.75 -14.05
C LYS A 9 -4.83 16.46 -13.58
N TYR A 10 -3.86 17.27 -13.98
CA TYR A 10 -2.47 17.10 -13.58
C TYR A 10 -2.30 17.05 -12.05
N LEU A 11 -2.84 18.03 -11.33
CA LEU A 11 -2.75 18.10 -9.87
C LEU A 11 -3.35 16.85 -9.20
N PHE A 12 -4.52 16.38 -9.67
CA PHE A 12 -5.17 15.19 -9.12
C PHE A 12 -4.28 13.94 -9.12
N TYR A 13 -3.60 13.66 -10.23
CA TYR A 13 -2.73 12.47 -10.35
C TYR A 13 -1.36 12.71 -9.69
N TYR A 14 -0.82 13.93 -9.81
CA TYR A 14 0.47 14.30 -9.20
C TYR A 14 0.41 14.22 -7.67
N GLU A 15 -0.63 14.77 -7.03
CA GLU A 15 -0.79 14.72 -5.57
C GLU A 15 -0.85 13.29 -5.05
N ARG A 16 -1.55 12.39 -5.75
CA ARG A 16 -1.62 10.97 -5.38
C ARG A 16 -0.28 10.26 -5.54
N TRP A 17 0.40 10.49 -6.67
CA TRP A 17 1.75 9.98 -6.87
C TRP A 17 2.70 10.47 -5.77
N GLU A 18 2.67 11.76 -5.44
CA GLU A 18 3.53 12.37 -4.43
C GLU A 18 3.21 11.80 -3.04
N ASN A 19 1.93 11.65 -2.70
CA ASN A 19 1.51 11.07 -1.43
C ASN A 19 2.04 9.65 -1.26
N HIS A 20 1.90 8.78 -2.27
CA HIS A 20 2.46 7.42 -2.20
C HIS A 20 3.99 7.41 -2.15
N ALA A 21 4.65 8.30 -2.90
CA ALA A 21 6.11 8.45 -2.86
C ALA A 21 6.61 8.88 -1.46
N ARG A 22 5.87 9.77 -0.79
CA ARG A 22 6.16 10.21 0.57
C ARG A 22 5.91 9.10 1.58
N SER A 23 4.78 8.41 1.50
CA SER A 23 4.45 7.30 2.38
C SER A 23 5.46 6.15 2.27
N LEU A 24 5.94 5.82 1.07
CA LEU A 24 7.02 4.84 0.88
C LEU A 24 8.29 5.16 1.67
N ARG A 25 8.65 6.44 1.78
CA ARG A 25 9.81 6.87 2.57
C ARG A 25 9.55 6.70 4.06
N LEU A 26 8.33 6.94 4.52
CA LEU A 26 7.93 6.74 5.92
C LEU A 26 7.90 5.25 6.27
N GLU A 27 7.45 4.39 5.35
CA GLU A 27 7.42 2.94 5.56
C GLU A 27 8.79 2.33 5.79
N ALA A 28 9.84 2.87 5.16
CA ALA A 28 11.21 2.47 5.45
C ALA A 28 11.59 2.74 6.92
N GLN A 29 11.10 3.84 7.50
CA GLN A 29 11.32 4.14 8.92
C GLN A 29 10.47 3.23 9.81
N THR A 30 9.21 3.00 9.46
CA THR A 30 8.32 2.07 10.16
C THR A 30 8.90 0.65 10.17
N LEU A 31 9.53 0.19 9.09
CA LEU A 31 10.17 -1.11 9.02
C LEU A 31 11.30 -1.25 10.06
N GLU A 32 12.15 -0.22 10.22
CA GLU A 32 13.21 -0.23 11.24
C GLU A 32 12.65 -0.21 12.66
N GLN A 33 11.55 0.52 12.89
CA GLN A 33 10.84 0.50 14.18
C GLN A 33 10.27 -0.90 14.48
N ILE A 34 9.67 -1.56 13.50
CA ILE A 34 9.17 -2.94 13.65
C ILE A 34 10.32 -3.89 13.99
N LYS A 35 11.44 -3.84 13.27
CA LYS A 35 12.62 -4.67 13.55
C LYS A 35 13.12 -4.46 14.98
N THR A 36 13.23 -3.22 15.43
CA THR A 36 13.66 -2.87 16.78
C THR A 36 12.71 -3.48 17.82
N ARG A 37 11.40 -3.32 17.62
CA ARG A 37 10.37 -3.86 18.52
C ARG A 37 10.34 -5.40 18.56
N ILE A 38 10.58 -6.06 17.43
CA ILE A 38 10.75 -7.52 17.37
C ILE A 38 11.96 -7.94 18.19
N HIS A 39 13.10 -7.26 18.00
CA HIS A 39 14.32 -7.54 18.75
C HIS A 39 14.09 -7.41 20.26
N GLU A 40 13.46 -6.35 20.73
CA GLU A 40 13.11 -6.16 22.15
C GLU A 40 12.20 -7.28 22.70
N LYS A 41 11.21 -7.72 21.92
CA LYS A 41 10.32 -8.84 22.30
C LYS A 41 11.09 -10.15 22.45
N VAL A 42 11.97 -10.45 21.50
CA VAL A 42 12.80 -11.66 21.52
C VAL A 42 13.77 -11.61 22.71
N MET A 43 14.43 -10.48 22.96
CA MET A 43 15.31 -10.30 24.13
C MET A 43 14.56 -10.40 25.47
N SER A 44 13.26 -10.09 25.47
CA SER A 44 12.38 -10.22 26.63
C SER A 44 11.74 -11.61 26.76
N ASN A 45 12.20 -12.62 26.00
CA ASN A 45 11.63 -13.98 25.95
C ASN A 45 10.13 -14.03 25.60
N LYS A 46 9.62 -13.03 24.87
CA LYS A 46 8.22 -12.98 24.41
C LYS A 46 8.11 -13.62 23.02
N GLY A 47 8.54 -14.88 22.91
CA GLY A 47 8.61 -15.60 21.64
C GLY A 47 9.93 -15.40 20.90
N THR A 48 10.01 -16.01 19.73
CA THR A 48 11.18 -16.05 18.86
C THR A 48 10.98 -15.15 17.64
N TRP A 49 12.02 -14.95 16.85
CA TRP A 49 11.95 -14.08 15.68
C TRP A 49 10.88 -14.54 14.66
N ILE A 50 10.68 -15.85 14.49
CA ILE A 50 9.68 -16.41 13.57
C ILE A 50 8.25 -16.07 13.99
N ASP A 51 7.98 -15.95 15.29
CA ASP A 51 6.66 -15.64 15.83
C ASP A 51 6.21 -14.23 15.41
N TRP A 52 7.17 -13.35 15.10
CA TRP A 52 6.94 -11.95 14.74
C TRP A 52 7.20 -11.61 13.27
N GLN A 53 7.65 -12.59 12.47
CA GLN A 53 7.98 -12.40 11.05
C GLN A 53 6.83 -11.79 10.24
N TYR A 54 5.59 -12.14 10.58
CA TYR A 54 4.38 -11.63 9.92
C TYR A 54 4.28 -10.10 9.90
N LEU A 55 4.87 -9.39 10.88
CA LEU A 55 4.89 -7.92 10.90
C LEU A 55 5.83 -7.34 9.85
N LEU A 56 6.96 -8.00 9.61
CA LEU A 56 7.89 -7.61 8.55
C LEU A 56 7.28 -7.89 7.17
N ASP A 57 6.60 -9.03 7.03
CA ASP A 57 5.90 -9.39 5.80
C ASP A 57 4.76 -8.39 5.51
N ALA A 58 4.01 -8.00 6.53
CA ALA A 58 2.96 -6.98 6.42
C ALA A 58 3.52 -5.62 5.96
N ALA A 59 4.60 -5.15 6.59
CA ALA A 59 5.25 -3.89 6.21
C ALA A 59 5.83 -3.95 4.80
N SER A 60 6.45 -5.06 4.41
CA SER A 60 6.96 -5.25 3.06
C SER A 60 5.84 -5.28 2.01
N LEU A 61 4.71 -5.92 2.33
CA LEU A 61 3.55 -5.94 1.44
C LEU A 61 2.93 -4.54 1.29
N LEU A 62 2.79 -3.81 2.39
CA LEU A 62 2.27 -2.44 2.37
C LEU A 62 3.13 -1.56 1.43
N ALA A 63 4.45 -1.60 1.58
CA ALA A 63 5.36 -0.87 0.69
C ALA A 63 5.24 -1.30 -0.77
N LYS A 64 5.11 -2.61 -1.04
CA LYS A 64 4.87 -3.12 -2.39
C LYS A 64 3.57 -2.60 -2.99
N CYS A 65 2.50 -2.50 -2.20
CA CYS A 65 1.23 -1.93 -2.62
C CYS A 65 1.33 -0.43 -2.91
N ARG A 66 1.98 0.35 -2.04
CA ARG A 66 2.20 1.79 -2.26
C ARG A 66 3.04 2.07 -3.49
N TYR A 67 4.10 1.29 -3.70
CA TYR A 67 4.89 1.33 -4.94
C TYR A 67 3.98 1.07 -6.15
N THR A 68 3.17 0.01 -6.12
CA THR A 68 2.24 -0.29 -7.20
C THR A 68 1.31 0.90 -7.49
N LEU A 69 0.66 1.45 -6.46
CA LEU A 69 -0.26 2.59 -6.59
C LEU A 69 0.44 3.83 -7.15
N GLN A 70 1.62 4.17 -6.62
CA GLN A 70 2.43 5.29 -7.10
C GLN A 70 2.58 5.24 -8.63
N TYR A 71 3.00 4.10 -9.20
CA TYR A 71 3.23 4.00 -10.64
C TYR A 71 1.95 3.82 -11.47
N THR A 72 0.84 3.39 -10.86
CA THR A 72 -0.45 3.35 -11.57
C THR A 72 -1.03 4.73 -11.84
N TYR A 73 -0.69 5.77 -11.07
CA TYR A 73 -1.23 7.12 -11.26
C TYR A 73 -0.73 7.84 -12.51
N PRO A 74 0.58 7.87 -12.80
CA PRO A 74 1.08 8.38 -14.09
C PRO A 74 0.48 7.62 -15.27
N TYR A 75 0.30 6.31 -15.16
CA TYR A 75 -0.35 5.52 -16.21
C TYR A 75 -1.82 5.93 -16.42
N ALA A 76 -2.61 6.01 -15.34
CA ALA A 76 -4.00 6.44 -15.41
C ALA A 76 -4.16 7.87 -15.97
N TYR A 77 -3.18 8.75 -15.74
CA TYR A 77 -3.16 10.10 -16.32
C TYR A 77 -3.20 10.06 -17.87
N TYR A 78 -2.40 9.19 -18.48
CA TYR A 78 -2.31 9.04 -19.95
C TYR A 78 -3.34 8.07 -20.54
N MET A 79 -4.07 7.32 -19.70
CA MET A 79 -5.08 6.38 -20.19
C MET A 79 -6.26 7.11 -20.84
N GLU A 80 -6.61 6.70 -22.07
CA GLU A 80 -7.77 7.20 -22.85
C GLU A 80 -8.81 6.10 -23.13
N SER A 81 -8.61 4.90 -22.58
CA SER A 81 -9.49 3.73 -22.76
C SER A 81 -10.81 3.84 -21.99
N SER A 82 -11.87 3.19 -22.50
CA SER A 82 -13.13 2.99 -21.76
C SER A 82 -12.94 2.22 -20.45
N ARG A 83 -11.83 1.48 -20.31
CA ARG A 83 -11.48 0.75 -19.08
C ARG A 83 -10.96 1.66 -17.96
N LYS A 84 -10.71 2.94 -18.23
CA LYS A 84 -10.16 3.88 -17.25
C LYS A 84 -10.97 3.99 -15.96
N GLN A 85 -12.29 4.06 -16.06
CA GLN A 85 -13.15 4.14 -14.87
C GLN A 85 -13.03 2.92 -13.97
N LEU A 86 -12.95 1.73 -14.57
CA LEU A 86 -12.71 0.49 -13.83
C LEU A 86 -11.33 0.48 -13.18
N PHE A 87 -10.30 0.95 -13.91
CA PHE A 87 -8.94 1.04 -13.38
C PHE A 87 -8.86 1.99 -12.18
N GLU A 88 -9.44 3.20 -12.28
CA GLU A 88 -9.49 4.17 -11.18
C GLU A 88 -10.28 3.64 -9.98
N TYR A 89 -11.36 2.89 -10.23
CA TYR A 89 -12.09 2.20 -9.17
C TYR A 89 -11.22 1.17 -8.45
N GLN A 90 -10.45 0.36 -9.19
CA GLN A 90 -9.53 -0.61 -8.60
C GLN A 90 -8.38 0.06 -7.84
N GLN A 91 -7.88 1.21 -8.30
CA GLN A 91 -6.91 2.01 -7.56
C GLN A 91 -7.50 2.45 -6.21
N ALA A 92 -8.70 3.02 -6.21
CA ALA A 92 -9.38 3.47 -4.99
C ALA A 92 -9.67 2.31 -4.02
N GLN A 93 -10.04 1.13 -4.53
CA GLN A 93 -10.19 -0.06 -3.70
C GLN A 93 -8.87 -0.45 -3.04
N LEU A 94 -7.78 -0.53 -3.82
CA LEU A 94 -6.48 -0.86 -3.26
C LEU A 94 -6.02 0.18 -2.24
N GLU A 95 -6.24 1.47 -2.49
CA GLU A 95 -5.97 2.55 -1.53
C GLU A 95 -6.66 2.32 -0.19
N ALA A 96 -7.96 2.03 -0.20
CA ALA A 96 -8.70 1.76 1.03
C ALA A 96 -8.13 0.57 1.81
N GLU A 97 -7.80 -0.52 1.11
CA GLU A 97 -7.25 -1.72 1.77
C GLU A 97 -5.84 -1.51 2.33
N ILE A 98 -5.01 -0.67 1.68
CA ILE A 98 -3.65 -0.41 2.16
C ILE A 98 -3.62 0.57 3.32
N GLU A 99 -4.54 1.53 3.39
CA GLU A 99 -4.65 2.40 4.57
C GLU A 99 -5.15 1.60 5.79
N ASN A 100 -6.06 0.66 5.58
CA ASN A 100 -6.47 -0.28 6.63
C ASN A 100 -5.31 -1.18 7.07
N LEU A 101 -4.51 -1.71 6.12
CA LEU A 101 -3.31 -2.49 6.44
C LEU A 101 -2.29 -1.66 7.23
N SER A 102 -2.03 -0.41 6.83
CA SER A 102 -1.14 0.52 7.53
C SER A 102 -1.59 0.72 8.98
N TRP A 103 -2.88 1.00 9.19
CA TRP A 103 -3.46 1.19 10.52
C TRP A 103 -3.29 -0.05 11.41
N LYS A 104 -3.49 -1.26 10.86
CA LYS A 104 -3.31 -2.53 11.59
C LYS A 104 -1.85 -2.79 11.96
N ILE A 105 -0.90 -2.47 11.08
CA ILE A 105 0.53 -2.59 11.37
C ILE A 105 0.93 -1.66 12.52
N GLU A 106 0.49 -0.40 12.48
CA GLU A 106 0.74 0.57 13.56
C GLU A 106 0.15 0.11 14.90
N ARG A 107 -0.94 -0.65 14.87
CA ARG A 107 -1.66 -1.17 16.05
C ARG A 107 -1.45 -2.65 16.31
N ALA A 108 -0.36 -3.22 15.82
CA ALA A 108 -0.05 -4.64 15.99
C ALA A 108 0.04 -5.15 17.45
N GLU A 109 0.00 -4.29 18.46
CA GLU A 109 -0.17 -4.70 19.88
C GLU A 109 -1.58 -5.12 20.24
N THR A 110 -2.55 -4.56 19.56
CA THR A 110 -3.98 -4.74 19.83
C THR A 110 -4.70 -5.44 18.69
N THR A 111 -4.13 -5.42 17.48
CA THR A 111 -4.67 -6.11 16.32
C THR A 111 -4.37 -7.61 16.42
N ASP A 112 -5.41 -8.42 16.25
CA ASP A 112 -5.26 -9.87 16.17
C ASP A 112 -4.43 -10.27 14.95
N ARG A 113 -3.56 -11.27 15.13
CA ARG A 113 -2.65 -11.73 14.07
C ARG A 113 -3.44 -12.22 12.84
N GLY A 114 -4.51 -13.00 13.04
CA GLY A 114 -5.34 -13.49 11.95
C GLY A 114 -6.05 -12.36 11.22
N GLU A 115 -6.44 -11.30 11.93
CA GLU A 115 -7.04 -10.11 11.31
C GLU A 115 -6.06 -9.30 10.44
N LEU A 116 -4.78 -9.26 10.83
CA LEU A 116 -3.72 -8.65 10.04
C LEU A 116 -3.38 -9.51 8.81
N GLU A 117 -3.21 -10.82 9.00
CA GLU A 117 -2.92 -11.76 7.90
C GLU A 117 -4.05 -11.75 6.85
N ASN A 118 -5.32 -11.76 7.29
CA ASN A 118 -6.45 -11.61 6.37
C ASN A 118 -6.44 -10.27 5.61
N GLN A 119 -6.05 -9.17 6.27
CA GLN A 119 -5.93 -7.87 5.59
C GLN A 119 -4.80 -7.88 4.55
N MET A 120 -3.69 -8.55 4.84
CA MET A 120 -2.60 -8.74 3.89
C MET A 120 -3.08 -9.49 2.64
N ASP A 121 -3.81 -10.58 2.82
CA ASP A 121 -4.35 -11.36 1.69
C ASP A 121 -5.30 -10.53 0.82
N ILE A 122 -6.17 -9.74 1.45
CA ILE A 122 -7.08 -8.84 0.74
C ILE A 122 -6.30 -7.80 -0.06
N ALA A 123 -5.32 -7.13 0.56
CA ALA A 123 -4.50 -6.11 -0.09
C ALA A 123 -3.71 -6.69 -1.27
N GLU A 124 -3.07 -7.84 -1.11
CA GLU A 124 -2.31 -8.50 -2.19
C GLU A 124 -3.22 -8.95 -3.34
N LYS A 125 -4.43 -9.43 -3.04
CA LYS A 125 -5.43 -9.80 -4.05
C LYS A 125 -5.91 -8.59 -4.85
N ARG A 126 -6.14 -7.44 -4.20
CA ARG A 126 -6.49 -6.17 -4.89
C ARG A 126 -5.32 -5.69 -5.74
N ARG A 127 -4.10 -5.69 -5.20
CA ARG A 127 -2.87 -5.31 -5.92
C ARG A 127 -2.66 -6.14 -7.18
N SER A 128 -2.83 -7.46 -7.05
CA SER A 128 -2.66 -8.39 -8.17
C SER A 128 -3.74 -8.22 -9.24
N THR A 129 -4.99 -7.94 -8.84
CA THR A 129 -6.07 -7.65 -9.79
C THR A 129 -5.80 -6.36 -10.57
N LEU A 130 -5.42 -5.28 -9.88
CA LEU A 130 -5.06 -4.00 -10.51
C LEU A 130 -3.89 -4.17 -11.50
N LEU A 131 -2.87 -4.94 -11.14
CA LEU A 131 -1.71 -5.18 -12.01
C LEU A 131 -2.04 -6.00 -13.25
N LYS A 132 -2.97 -6.96 -13.17
CA LYS A 132 -3.40 -7.70 -14.36
C LYS A 132 -4.00 -6.76 -15.39
N ASP A 133 -4.81 -5.79 -14.96
CA ASP A 133 -5.38 -4.79 -15.84
C ASP A 133 -4.33 -3.77 -16.33
N PHE A 134 -3.34 -3.44 -15.48
CA PHE A 134 -2.20 -2.60 -15.84
C PHE A 134 -1.31 -3.21 -16.93
N LEU A 135 -1.01 -4.50 -16.86
CA LEU A 135 -0.07 -5.19 -17.76
C LEU A 135 -0.73 -5.77 -19.02
N SER A 136 -2.07 -5.89 -19.06
CA SER A 136 -2.82 -6.42 -20.20
C SER A 136 -3.28 -5.34 -21.19
N SER A 137 -2.86 -4.10 -20.99
CA SER A 137 -3.26 -2.92 -21.78
C SER A 137 -2.15 -2.45 -22.71
#